data_AF-A0A7V8E1A4-F1
#
_entry.id   AF-A0A7V8E1A4-F1
#
_cell.length_a   1.000
_cell.length_b   1.000
_cell.length_c   1.000
_cell.angle_alpha   90.00
_cell.angle_beta   90.00
_cell.angle_gamma   90.00
#
_symmetry.space_group_name_H-M   'P 1'
#
loop_
_entity.id
_entity.type
_entity.pdbx_description
1 polymer ?
#
loop_
_entity_poly.entity_id
_entity_poly.type
_entity_poly.pdbx_seq_one_letter_code
_entity_poly.pdbx_strand_id
1 'polypeptide(L)'
;MSADRESSASIPTKRWVRETPGGGGGQGSVLVADPDAARRTAYAKALGELGFATHSTGSGREALDSLLEPGRYDAAVLDMELRDQTAIQILGGLLKRKSVIPAVITGKSANQHEFEVQQYPRKTFLQVRDPDLVALAVRQLVPPRRPAVTRLEHDLSGEERARCREIQEMLVVQELPDFPGWDSAALYQPCSVVGGDYLDIFNLPNGRVGLVVGDVSGHGFPGALIMVMVRTAFRLIAPHHSPRDTVLEVNKFVTADIKKRMFVSAAYAVLDPSTGDLEIINCGQNPPILVSASRGAHFIPASGLAMGLNAGTVFERELRIQHLPIEIGDRLLLYTDGVPEAKNADGEDLGEEALIRISGEQQKEGNSQDLVDSIAEAIVDHRGASLQSDDITIVSFRRLAFIGSADSETLLDHLE
;
A
#
# COMPACT_ATOMS: atom_id res chain seq x y z
N MET A 1 44.98 23.55 50.46
CA MET A 1 44.69 24.81 49.73
C MET A 1 44.51 24.44 48.28
N SER A 2 43.35 24.84 47.72
CA SER A 2 42.99 25.03 46.30
C SER A 2 43.36 23.95 45.27
N ALA A 3 42.58 23.62 44.26
CA ALA A 3 41.20 23.82 43.83
C ALA A 3 41.24 23.22 42.40
N ASP A 4 40.24 22.46 41.96
CA ASP A 4 39.54 22.81 40.72
C ASP A 4 38.39 21.85 40.44
N ARG A 5 37.36 22.47 39.86
CA ARG A 5 36.01 21.98 39.62
C ARG A 5 35.96 21.19 38.32
N GLU A 6 35.12 20.16 38.27
CA GLU A 6 34.33 19.89 37.08
C GLU A 6 32.96 19.29 37.48
N SER A 7 31.93 19.82 36.84
CA SER A 7 30.53 19.68 37.22
C SER A 7 29.90 18.45 36.57
N SER A 8 29.42 17.50 37.38
CA SER A 8 28.53 16.43 36.92
C SER A 8 27.07 16.87 37.04
N ALA A 9 26.49 17.37 35.95
CA ALA A 9 25.04 17.54 35.84
C ALA A 9 24.45 16.29 35.18
N SER A 10 23.99 15.35 35.99
CA SER A 10 23.18 14.20 35.57
C SER A 10 21.80 14.67 35.09
N ILE A 11 21.48 14.48 33.81
CA ILE A 11 20.13 14.66 33.27
C ILE A 11 19.31 13.41 33.63
N PRO A 12 18.14 13.50 34.28
CA PRO A 12 17.37 12.33 34.64
C PRO A 12 16.64 11.77 33.42
N THR A 13 17.00 10.56 33.00
CA THR A 13 16.27 9.74 32.01
C THR A 13 14.95 9.25 32.61
N LYS A 14 13.85 9.94 32.31
CA LYS A 14 12.50 9.42 32.58
C LYS A 14 12.14 8.35 31.54
N ARG A 15 12.36 7.10 31.94
CA ARG A 15 11.86 5.88 31.31
C ARG A 15 10.33 5.82 31.49
N TRP A 16 9.58 6.03 30.42
CA TRP A 16 8.13 5.88 30.43
C TRP A 16 7.78 4.39 30.40
N VAL A 17 7.46 3.83 31.57
CA VAL A 17 6.80 2.52 31.66
C VAL A 17 5.31 2.76 31.47
N ARG A 18 4.71 2.14 30.45
CA ARG A 18 3.25 2.08 30.26
C ARG A 18 2.64 1.36 31.47
N GLU A 19 1.98 2.09 32.35
CA GLU A 19 0.96 1.51 33.22
C GLU A 19 -0.30 1.31 32.38
N THR A 20 -0.63 0.05 32.08
CA THR A 20 -1.91 -0.34 31.47
C THR A 20 -3.01 -0.31 32.52
N PRO A 21 -4.08 0.49 32.38
CA PRO A 21 -5.33 0.23 33.07
C PRO A 21 -6.01 -0.98 32.39
N GLY A 22 -6.47 -1.93 33.20
CA GLY A 22 -7.01 -3.19 32.73
C GLY A 22 -8.30 -3.08 31.91
N GLY A 23 -8.47 -4.05 31.00
CA GLY A 23 -9.79 -4.54 30.55
C GLY A 23 -10.45 -3.80 29.39
N GLY A 24 -9.91 -3.96 28.18
CA GLY A 24 -10.56 -3.55 26.92
C GLY A 24 -9.55 -3.07 25.89
N GLY A 25 -8.93 -4.00 25.15
CA GLY A 25 -7.94 -3.64 24.11
C GLY A 25 -8.58 -2.88 22.96
N GLY A 26 -8.58 -1.55 23.02
CA GLY A 26 -9.02 -0.68 21.93
C GLY A 26 -8.09 -0.78 20.71
N GLN A 27 -8.67 -0.65 19.51
CA GLN A 27 -7.98 -0.81 18.22
C GLN A 27 -7.04 0.38 17.91
N GLY A 28 -7.31 1.55 18.49
CA GLY A 28 -6.52 2.78 18.35
C GLY A 28 -7.37 4.02 18.66
N SER A 29 -6.78 5.21 18.56
CA SER A 29 -7.48 6.51 18.66
C SER A 29 -7.57 7.22 17.31
N VAL A 30 -8.74 7.77 17.01
CA VAL A 30 -9.04 8.43 15.72
C VAL A 30 -9.57 9.83 15.97
N LEU A 31 -9.02 10.81 15.26
CA LEU A 31 -9.58 12.16 15.20
C LEU A 31 -10.58 12.28 14.05
N VAL A 32 -11.78 12.79 14.31
CA VAL A 32 -12.83 13.03 13.32
C VAL A 32 -13.05 14.54 13.14
N ALA A 33 -12.54 15.09 12.04
CA ALA A 33 -12.75 16.49 11.66
C ALA A 33 -13.78 16.58 10.53
N ASP A 34 -14.96 17.12 10.83
CA ASP A 34 -16.02 17.36 9.84
C ASP A 34 -16.86 18.59 10.28
N PRO A 35 -17.24 19.54 9.39
CA PRO A 35 -18.03 20.70 9.80
C PRO A 35 -19.41 20.36 10.38
N ASP A 36 -19.99 19.20 10.01
CA ASP A 36 -21.32 18.73 10.37
C ASP A 36 -21.29 17.84 11.64
N ALA A 37 -21.98 18.30 12.69
CA ALA A 37 -22.02 17.59 13.97
C ALA A 37 -22.74 16.23 13.91
N ALA A 38 -23.76 16.09 13.05
CA ALA A 38 -24.47 14.82 12.89
C ALA A 38 -23.56 13.79 12.23
N ARG A 39 -22.79 14.18 11.21
CA ARG A 39 -21.80 13.30 10.56
C ARG A 39 -20.71 12.87 11.53
N ARG A 40 -20.15 13.80 12.31
CA ARG A 40 -19.15 13.45 13.35
C ARG A 40 -19.68 12.40 14.32
N THR A 41 -20.94 12.54 14.75
CA THR A 41 -21.59 11.57 15.66
C THR A 41 -21.75 10.20 14.98
N ALA A 42 -22.16 10.18 13.71
CA ALA A 42 -22.32 8.94 12.95
C ALA A 42 -20.97 8.23 12.72
N TYR A 43 -19.92 8.95 12.33
CA TYR A 43 -18.57 8.43 12.19
C TYR A 43 -18.02 7.89 13.52
N ALA A 44 -18.19 8.65 14.60
CA ALA A 44 -17.76 8.22 15.94
C ALA A 44 -18.43 6.91 16.37
N LYS A 45 -19.72 6.76 16.09
CA LYS A 45 -20.46 5.52 16.36
C LYS A 45 -19.90 4.34 15.55
N ALA A 46 -19.77 4.48 14.23
CA ALA A 46 -19.29 3.41 13.35
C ALA A 46 -17.84 2.99 13.70
N LEU A 47 -16.97 3.95 14.00
CA LEU A 47 -15.60 3.69 14.47
C LEU A 47 -15.58 3.01 15.84
N GLY A 48 -16.47 3.41 16.76
CA GLY A 48 -16.63 2.80 18.07
C GLY A 48 -17.08 1.34 18.00
N GLU A 49 -17.93 0.98 17.03
CA GLU A 49 -18.35 -0.41 16.79
C GLU A 49 -17.20 -1.31 16.32
N LEU A 50 -16.16 -0.73 15.70
CA LEU A 50 -14.91 -1.43 15.37
C LEU A 50 -13.89 -1.42 16.52
N GLY A 51 -14.11 -0.62 17.57
CA GLY A 51 -13.25 -0.57 18.76
C GLY A 51 -12.23 0.57 18.77
N PHE A 52 -12.41 1.61 17.93
CA PHE A 52 -11.60 2.82 17.97
C PHE A 52 -12.15 3.82 19.00
N ALA A 53 -11.25 4.47 19.74
CA ALA A 53 -11.57 5.63 20.55
C ALA A 53 -11.62 6.87 19.66
N THR A 54 -12.67 7.69 19.76
CA THR A 54 -12.85 8.82 18.84
C THR A 54 -12.86 10.16 19.54
N HIS A 55 -12.17 11.14 18.98
CA HIS A 55 -12.32 12.55 19.33
C HIS A 55 -12.82 13.30 18.09
N SER A 56 -13.58 14.38 18.26
CA SER A 56 -14.18 15.07 17.12
C SER A 56 -14.03 16.59 17.23
N THR A 57 -13.76 17.25 16.10
CA THR A 57 -13.72 18.71 15.98
C THR A 57 -14.41 19.18 14.70
N GLY A 58 -14.92 20.41 14.69
CA GLY A 58 -15.44 21.08 13.49
C GLY A 58 -14.47 22.10 12.87
N SER A 59 -13.28 22.29 13.46
CA SER A 59 -12.25 23.23 13.00
C SER A 59 -11.04 22.47 12.44
N GLY A 60 -10.53 22.92 11.31
CA GLY A 60 -9.31 22.41 10.72
C GLY A 60 -8.05 22.84 11.48
N ARG A 61 -8.01 24.05 12.07
CA ARG A 61 -6.89 24.45 12.94
C ARG A 61 -6.79 23.57 14.19
N GLU A 62 -7.90 23.38 14.89
CA GLU A 62 -7.93 22.48 16.05
C GLU A 62 -7.55 21.05 15.66
N ALA A 63 -7.94 20.61 14.46
CA ALA A 63 -7.57 19.31 13.95
C ALA A 63 -6.05 19.19 13.73
N LEU A 64 -5.44 20.16 13.03
CA LEU A 64 -3.99 20.17 12.80
C LEU A 64 -3.20 20.22 14.10
N ASP A 65 -3.58 21.10 15.04
CA ASP A 65 -2.90 21.22 16.34
C ASP A 65 -2.98 19.90 17.12
N SER A 66 -4.15 19.26 17.12
CA SER A 66 -4.37 17.97 17.79
C SER A 66 -3.60 16.82 17.14
N LEU A 67 -3.43 16.83 15.81
CA LEU A 67 -2.68 15.80 15.07
C LEU A 67 -1.16 15.98 15.18
N LEU A 68 -0.68 17.18 15.50
CA LEU A 68 0.74 17.43 15.75
C LEU A 68 1.19 16.97 17.14
N GLU A 69 0.27 16.63 18.04
CA GLU A 69 0.60 16.03 19.34
C GLU A 69 1.05 14.56 19.16
N PRO A 70 2.34 14.24 19.41
CA PRO A 70 2.87 12.92 19.09
C PRO A 70 2.16 11.80 19.85
N GLY A 71 1.78 10.75 19.12
CA GLY A 71 1.18 9.54 19.70
C GLY A 71 -0.24 9.71 20.24
N ARG A 72 -0.91 10.83 19.95
CA ARG A 72 -2.29 11.07 20.39
C ARG A 72 -3.33 10.34 19.54
N TYR A 73 -3.10 10.23 18.23
CA TYR A 73 -4.00 9.59 17.28
C TYR A 73 -3.25 8.61 16.38
N ASP A 74 -3.86 7.46 16.13
CA ASP A 74 -3.39 6.45 15.18
C ASP A 74 -3.90 6.73 13.75
N ALA A 75 -5.00 7.47 13.60
CA ALA A 75 -5.51 7.93 12.30
C ALA A 75 -6.38 9.19 12.41
N ALA A 76 -6.66 9.80 11.25
CA ALA A 76 -7.58 10.92 11.10
C ALA A 76 -8.66 10.65 10.04
N VAL A 77 -9.89 11.12 10.30
CA VAL A 77 -10.95 11.29 9.31
C VAL A 77 -11.10 12.79 9.07
N LEU A 78 -10.86 13.25 7.85
CA LEU A 78 -10.89 14.67 7.48
C LEU A 78 -11.92 14.91 6.38
N ASP A 79 -12.93 15.73 6.64
CA ASP A 79 -13.71 16.31 5.54
C ASP A 79 -12.81 17.24 4.70
N MET A 80 -12.96 17.19 3.38
CA MET A 80 -12.20 18.05 2.46
C MET A 80 -12.36 19.54 2.81
N GLU A 81 -13.57 19.94 3.20
CA GLU A 81 -13.96 21.33 3.45
C GLU A 81 -14.31 21.51 4.93
N LEU A 82 -13.35 21.97 5.74
CA LEU A 82 -13.59 22.37 7.14
C LEU A 82 -13.83 23.88 7.22
N ARG A 83 -14.25 24.36 8.40
CA ARG A 83 -14.70 25.75 8.58
C ARG A 83 -13.65 26.81 8.27
N ASP A 84 -12.39 26.51 8.54
CA ASP A 84 -11.27 27.45 8.56
C ASP A 84 -10.01 26.97 7.82
N GLN A 85 -9.96 25.69 7.42
CA GLN A 85 -8.90 25.10 6.60
C GLN A 85 -9.47 24.00 5.72
N THR A 86 -8.80 23.65 4.62
CA THR A 86 -9.11 22.43 3.86
C THR A 86 -8.31 21.24 4.38
N ALA A 87 -8.73 20.01 4.08
CA ALA A 87 -7.96 18.81 4.42
C ALA A 87 -6.52 18.89 3.87
N ILE A 88 -6.34 19.42 2.66
CA ILE A 88 -5.03 19.58 2.00
C ILE A 88 -4.10 20.49 2.80
N GLN A 89 -4.63 21.59 3.35
CA GLN A 89 -3.86 22.49 4.19
C GLN A 89 -3.40 21.81 5.49
N ILE A 90 -4.25 20.95 6.07
CA ILE A 90 -3.91 20.15 7.26
C ILE A 90 -2.81 19.13 6.90
N LEU A 91 -3.02 18.35 5.83
CA LEU A 91 -2.05 17.34 5.35
C LEU A 91 -0.69 17.98 5.02
N GLY A 92 -0.68 19.12 4.33
CA GLY A 92 0.54 19.88 4.05
C GLY A 92 1.19 20.46 5.32
N GLY A 93 0.40 20.77 6.35
CA GLY A 93 0.90 21.16 7.67
C GLY A 93 1.63 20.01 8.39
N LEU A 94 1.08 18.80 8.32
CA LEU A 94 1.68 17.58 8.86
C LEU A 94 3.01 17.26 8.18
N LEU A 95 3.04 17.25 6.83
CA LEU A 95 4.25 17.02 6.05
C LEU A 95 5.36 18.03 6.36
N LYS A 96 5.03 19.33 6.46
CA LYS A 96 6.00 20.38 6.86
C LYS A 96 6.62 20.18 8.24
N ARG A 97 5.98 19.40 9.10
CA ARG A 97 6.45 19.07 10.45
C ARG A 97 7.02 17.65 10.53
N LYS A 98 7.17 16.95 9.40
CA LYS A 98 7.62 15.55 9.33
C LYS A 98 6.76 14.63 10.19
N SER A 99 5.47 14.93 10.28
CA SER A 99 4.48 14.08 10.94
C SER A 99 3.63 13.43 9.85
N VAL A 100 3.52 12.11 9.88
CA VAL A 100 2.67 11.34 8.98
C VAL A 100 1.69 10.53 9.83
N ILE A 101 0.41 10.84 9.69
CA ILE A 101 -0.68 10.10 10.33
C ILE A 101 -1.60 9.57 9.22
N PRO A 102 -1.96 8.27 9.23
CA PRO A 102 -2.88 7.72 8.27
C PRO A 102 -4.20 8.49 8.23
N ALA A 103 -4.66 8.84 7.02
CA ALA A 103 -5.79 9.75 6.85
C ALA A 103 -6.86 9.20 5.88
N VAL A 104 -8.12 9.19 6.34
CA VAL A 104 -9.29 9.03 5.47
C VAL A 104 -9.85 10.42 5.14
N ILE A 105 -9.80 10.78 3.87
CA ILE A 105 -10.33 12.06 3.38
C ILE A 105 -11.71 11.81 2.77
N THR A 106 -12.72 12.56 3.21
CA THR A 106 -14.09 12.45 2.68
C THR A 106 -14.50 13.73 1.95
N GLY A 107 -15.08 13.62 0.76
CA GLY A 107 -15.56 14.81 0.04
C GLY A 107 -16.00 14.57 -1.40
N LYS A 108 -16.90 15.42 -1.91
CA LYS A 108 -17.47 15.25 -3.27
C LYS A 108 -16.56 15.68 -4.41
N SER A 109 -15.47 16.41 -4.15
CA SER A 109 -14.62 16.99 -5.19
C SER A 109 -13.18 16.54 -5.04
N ALA A 110 -12.87 15.35 -5.56
CA ALA A 110 -11.49 14.91 -5.71
C ALA A 110 -10.83 15.69 -6.86
N ASN A 111 -11.49 15.85 -8.01
CA ASN A 111 -10.79 16.14 -9.26
C ASN A 111 -9.92 17.41 -9.29
N GLN A 112 -10.24 18.47 -8.52
CA GLN A 112 -9.41 19.68 -8.47
C GLN A 112 -8.19 19.55 -7.55
N HIS A 113 -8.21 18.59 -6.62
CA HIS A 113 -7.25 18.45 -5.53
C HIS A 113 -6.71 17.02 -5.35
N GLU A 114 -7.12 16.09 -6.21
CA GLU A 114 -6.79 14.67 -6.14
C GLU A 114 -5.29 14.50 -6.22
N PHE A 115 -4.62 15.25 -7.10
CA PHE A 115 -3.17 15.23 -7.19
C PHE A 115 -2.47 15.55 -5.85
N GLU A 116 -2.93 16.58 -5.12
CA GLU A 116 -2.32 17.04 -3.86
C GLU A 116 -2.58 16.05 -2.73
N VAL A 117 -3.81 15.54 -2.62
CA VAL A 117 -4.16 14.47 -1.68
C VAL A 117 -3.31 13.23 -1.94
N GLN A 118 -3.09 12.91 -3.22
CA GLN A 118 -2.35 11.72 -3.64
C GLN A 118 -0.85 11.81 -3.34
N GLN A 119 -0.30 13.00 -3.07
CA GLN A 119 1.08 13.16 -2.60
C GLN A 119 1.23 12.92 -1.09
N TYR A 120 0.15 13.00 -0.30
CA TYR A 120 0.24 12.64 1.11
C TYR A 120 0.48 11.14 1.24
N PRO A 121 1.24 10.64 2.21
CA PRO A 121 1.43 9.20 2.39
C PRO A 121 0.28 8.55 3.17
N ARG A 122 0.09 7.22 3.04
CA ARG A 122 -0.88 6.42 3.83
C ARG A 122 -2.29 7.04 3.94
N LYS A 123 -2.97 7.22 2.81
CA LYS A 123 -4.33 7.79 2.76
C LYS A 123 -5.34 6.94 2.01
N THR A 124 -6.60 7.21 2.30
CA THR A 124 -7.74 6.77 1.50
C THR A 124 -8.64 7.97 1.23
N PHE A 125 -9.02 8.18 -0.03
CA PHE A 125 -9.99 9.20 -0.39
C PHE A 125 -11.34 8.55 -0.71
N LEU A 126 -12.42 9.01 -0.08
CA LEU A 126 -13.78 8.53 -0.28
C LEU A 126 -14.68 9.66 -0.78
N GLN A 127 -15.40 9.44 -1.88
CA GLN A 127 -16.40 10.41 -2.35
C GLN A 127 -17.67 10.38 -1.52
N VAL A 128 -17.96 9.22 -0.94
CA VAL A 128 -19.14 8.98 -0.15
C VAL A 128 -18.86 9.20 1.33
N ARG A 129 -19.76 9.95 1.96
CA ARG A 129 -19.77 10.22 3.40
C ARG A 129 -20.60 9.17 4.17
N ASP A 130 -20.35 7.90 3.89
CA ASP A 130 -21.05 6.79 4.54
C ASP A 130 -20.27 6.39 5.81
N PRO A 131 -20.89 6.41 7.00
CA PRO A 131 -20.18 6.16 8.25
C PRO A 131 -19.51 4.79 8.35
N ASP A 132 -20.18 3.75 7.85
CA ASP A 132 -19.65 2.39 7.90
C ASP A 132 -18.45 2.29 6.97
N LEU A 133 -18.53 2.92 5.80
CA LEU A 133 -17.43 2.99 4.84
C LEU A 133 -16.20 3.70 5.40
N VAL A 134 -16.41 4.85 6.04
CA VAL A 134 -15.34 5.61 6.69
C VAL A 134 -14.67 4.77 7.77
N ALA A 135 -15.46 4.07 8.58
CA ALA A 135 -14.93 3.19 9.61
C ALA A 135 -14.13 2.02 9.02
N LEU A 136 -14.59 1.43 7.91
CA LEU A 136 -13.87 0.38 7.19
C LEU A 136 -12.56 0.90 6.57
N ALA A 137 -12.55 2.10 5.99
CA ALA A 137 -11.33 2.73 5.46
C ALA A 137 -10.31 3.05 6.57
N VAL A 138 -10.77 3.55 7.73
CA VAL A 138 -9.88 3.74 8.89
C VAL A 138 -9.31 2.40 9.35
N ARG A 139 -10.14 1.35 9.39
CA ARG A 139 -9.69 0.00 9.76
C ARG A 139 -8.68 -0.60 8.76
N GLN A 140 -8.78 -0.25 7.48
CA GLN A 140 -7.79 -0.62 6.46
C GLN A 140 -6.44 0.06 6.74
N LEU A 141 -6.46 1.36 7.04
CA LEU A 141 -5.24 2.14 7.33
C LEU A 141 -4.62 1.85 8.71
N VAL A 142 -5.44 1.42 9.67
CA VAL A 142 -5.01 1.05 11.02
C VAL A 142 -5.44 -0.40 11.29
N PRO A 143 -4.76 -1.37 10.65
CA PRO A 143 -5.06 -2.76 10.88
C PRO A 143 -4.83 -3.11 12.36
N PRO A 144 -5.61 -4.03 12.93
CA PRO A 144 -5.45 -4.43 14.32
C PRO A 144 -4.01 -4.93 14.56
N ARG A 145 -3.41 -4.52 15.69
CA ARG A 145 -2.04 -4.94 16.07
C ARG A 145 -1.92 -6.46 15.95
N ARG A 146 -1.06 -6.89 15.03
CA ARG A 146 -0.88 -8.30 14.67
C ARG A 146 -0.24 -9.03 15.86
N PRO A 147 -0.82 -10.11 16.39
CA PRO A 147 -0.08 -10.97 17.30
C PRO A 147 1.08 -11.61 16.54
N ALA A 148 2.28 -11.56 17.11
CA ALA A 148 3.46 -12.22 16.56
C ALA A 148 3.19 -13.72 16.40
N VAL A 149 3.47 -14.25 15.20
CA VAL A 149 3.58 -15.67 14.81
C VAL A 149 2.46 -16.58 15.34
N THR A 150 1.64 -17.13 14.43
CA THR A 150 0.62 -18.08 14.86
C THR A 150 1.30 -19.29 15.54
N ARG A 151 0.77 -19.77 16.68
CA ARG A 151 1.31 -20.97 17.37
C ARG A 151 1.56 -22.15 16.41
N LEU A 152 0.74 -22.22 15.36
CA LEU A 152 0.82 -23.20 14.28
C LEU A 152 2.18 -23.23 13.57
N GLU A 153 2.83 -22.08 13.33
CA GLU A 153 4.12 -22.04 12.63
C GLU A 153 5.29 -22.44 13.54
N HIS A 154 5.18 -22.14 14.83
CA HIS A 154 6.18 -22.49 15.84
C HIS A 154 6.31 -24.01 16.02
N ASP A 155 5.20 -24.74 15.88
CA ASP A 155 5.14 -26.19 16.10
C ASP A 155 5.60 -27.00 14.87
N LEU A 156 5.75 -26.38 13.70
CA LEU A 156 6.25 -27.04 12.49
C LEU A 156 7.73 -27.40 12.60
N SER A 157 8.07 -28.62 12.20
CA SER A 157 9.44 -29.05 11.99
C SER A 157 10.12 -28.25 10.85
N GLY A 158 11.45 -28.26 10.83
CA GLY A 158 12.21 -27.58 9.78
C GLY A 158 11.87 -28.08 8.37
N GLU A 159 11.62 -29.39 8.21
CA GLU A 159 11.24 -30.00 6.95
C GLU A 159 9.83 -29.59 6.49
N GLU A 160 8.88 -29.47 7.41
CA GLU A 160 7.52 -29.02 7.10
C GLU A 160 7.53 -27.55 6.68
N ARG A 161 8.30 -26.70 7.37
CA ARG A 161 8.48 -25.29 6.98
C ARG A 161 9.08 -25.15 5.59
N ALA A 162 10.09 -25.95 5.25
CA ALA A 162 10.69 -25.95 3.92
C ALA A 162 9.67 -26.33 2.85
N ARG A 163 8.90 -27.40 3.06
CA ARG A 163 7.83 -27.82 2.13
C ARG A 163 6.74 -26.77 1.95
N CYS A 164 6.32 -26.08 3.01
CA CYS A 164 5.33 -25.02 2.90
C CYS A 164 5.83 -23.83 2.09
N ARG A 165 7.11 -23.46 2.25
CA ARG A 165 7.75 -22.45 1.41
C ARG A 165 7.79 -22.88 -0.06
N GLU A 166 8.29 -24.08 -0.33
CA GLU A 166 8.34 -24.62 -1.70
C GLU A 166 6.97 -24.59 -2.38
N ILE A 167 5.90 -24.98 -1.68
CA ILE A 167 4.54 -24.94 -2.23
C ILE A 167 4.10 -23.51 -2.53
N GLN A 168 4.37 -22.55 -1.64
CA GLN A 168 3.99 -21.16 -1.88
C GLN A 168 4.81 -20.53 -3.01
N GLU A 169 6.10 -20.83 -3.07
CA GLU A 169 6.99 -20.38 -4.14
C GLU A 169 6.42 -20.82 -5.50
N MET A 170 5.92 -22.05 -5.64
CA MET A 170 5.25 -22.51 -6.87
C MET A 170 3.99 -21.70 -7.27
N LEU A 171 3.39 -20.96 -6.33
CA LEU A 171 2.17 -20.18 -6.55
C LEU A 171 2.46 -18.71 -6.86
N VAL A 172 3.59 -18.19 -6.38
CA VAL A 172 4.09 -16.85 -6.71
C VAL A 172 4.82 -16.88 -8.04
N VAL A 173 4.88 -15.74 -8.75
CA VAL A 173 5.60 -15.64 -10.02
C VAL A 173 7.07 -16.03 -9.85
N GLN A 174 7.45 -17.19 -10.39
CA GLN A 174 8.81 -17.72 -10.35
C GLN A 174 9.72 -17.04 -11.39
N GLU A 175 9.15 -16.75 -12.56
CA GLU A 175 9.81 -16.02 -13.65
C GLU A 175 8.80 -15.02 -14.22
N LEU A 176 9.24 -13.77 -14.36
CA LEU A 176 8.44 -12.75 -15.02
C LEU A 176 8.33 -13.11 -16.51
N PRO A 177 7.14 -12.99 -17.13
CA PRO A 177 7.04 -13.29 -18.55
C PRO A 177 7.92 -12.34 -19.36
N ASP A 178 8.58 -12.87 -20.38
CA ASP A 178 9.35 -12.05 -21.31
C ASP A 178 8.38 -11.25 -22.21
N PHE A 179 8.45 -9.94 -22.10
CA PHE A 179 7.65 -9.00 -22.87
C PHE A 179 8.59 -8.22 -23.80
N PRO A 180 8.58 -8.49 -25.12
CA PRO A 180 9.44 -7.76 -26.04
C PRO A 180 9.26 -6.24 -25.91
N GLY A 181 10.37 -5.52 -25.75
CA GLY A 181 10.35 -4.07 -25.54
C GLY A 181 10.09 -3.65 -24.08
N TRP A 182 10.15 -4.56 -23.12
CA TRP A 182 10.04 -4.28 -21.71
C TRP A 182 11.15 -4.96 -20.91
N ASP A 183 11.50 -4.34 -19.80
CA ASP A 183 12.45 -4.82 -18.82
C ASP A 183 11.73 -4.90 -17.46
N SER A 184 11.82 -6.04 -16.77
CA SER A 184 11.04 -6.27 -15.56
C SER A 184 11.85 -7.00 -14.50
N ALA A 185 11.58 -6.66 -13.24
CA ALA A 185 12.20 -7.30 -12.08
C ALA A 185 11.20 -7.33 -10.93
N ALA A 186 11.33 -8.34 -10.06
CA ALA A 186 10.47 -8.50 -8.90
C ALA A 186 11.27 -9.03 -7.71
N LEU A 187 10.83 -8.63 -6.52
CA LEU A 187 11.26 -9.18 -5.25
C LEU A 187 10.01 -9.64 -4.50
N TYR A 188 10.03 -10.87 -4.01
CA TYR A 188 9.02 -11.42 -3.13
C TYR A 188 9.72 -12.06 -1.93
N GLN A 189 9.53 -11.49 -0.74
CA GLN A 189 10.22 -11.89 0.47
C GLN A 189 9.23 -11.96 1.64
N PRO A 190 8.71 -13.15 1.96
CA PRO A 190 7.86 -13.35 3.13
C PRO A 190 8.55 -13.04 4.46
N CYS A 191 7.81 -12.56 5.45
CA CYS A 191 8.28 -12.35 6.82
C CYS A 191 8.18 -13.61 7.71
N SER A 192 7.41 -14.61 7.26
CA SER A 192 7.09 -15.84 8.02
C SER A 192 7.41 -17.11 7.21
N VAL A 193 6.83 -18.26 7.58
CA VAL A 193 7.01 -19.49 6.78
C VAL A 193 6.35 -19.35 5.42
N VAL A 194 5.18 -18.71 5.38
CA VAL A 194 4.48 -18.34 4.14
C VAL A 194 3.93 -16.92 4.27
N GLY A 195 3.86 -16.19 3.16
CA GLY A 195 3.35 -14.81 3.10
C GLY A 195 1.86 -14.70 2.74
N GLY A 196 1.23 -13.60 3.13
CA GLY A 196 -0.08 -13.15 2.66
C GLY A 196 0.00 -12.32 1.37
N ASP A 197 1.18 -11.79 1.04
CA ASP A 197 1.38 -11.01 -0.18
C ASP A 197 1.07 -11.81 -1.45
N TYR A 198 0.45 -11.13 -2.40
CA TYR A 198 0.01 -11.62 -3.70
C TYR A 198 0.76 -10.88 -4.81
N LEU A 199 1.58 -11.61 -5.58
CA LEU A 199 2.15 -11.14 -6.84
C LEU A 199 1.75 -12.11 -7.95
N ASP A 200 1.10 -11.62 -9.01
CA ASP A 200 0.78 -12.41 -10.19
C ASP A 200 0.83 -11.61 -11.48
N ILE A 201 1.24 -12.30 -12.53
CA ILE A 201 1.34 -11.78 -13.88
C ILE A 201 0.83 -12.86 -14.81
N PHE A 202 -0.15 -12.53 -15.63
CA PHE A 202 -0.78 -13.50 -16.51
C PHE A 202 -1.26 -12.87 -17.82
N ASN A 203 -1.24 -13.67 -18.87
CA ASN A 203 -1.71 -13.24 -20.19
C ASN A 203 -3.24 -13.10 -20.21
N LEU A 204 -3.71 -12.05 -20.85
CA LEU A 204 -5.10 -11.78 -21.15
C LEU A 204 -5.34 -11.88 -22.66
N PRO A 205 -6.62 -11.98 -23.10
CA PRO A 205 -6.93 -11.93 -24.52
C PRO A 205 -6.38 -10.69 -25.22
N ASN A 206 -6.09 -10.84 -26.51
CA ASN A 206 -5.55 -9.80 -27.40
C ASN A 206 -4.12 -9.35 -27.05
N GLY A 207 -3.33 -10.18 -26.36
CA GLY A 207 -1.93 -9.88 -26.04
C GLY A 207 -1.75 -8.89 -24.89
N ARG A 208 -2.82 -8.56 -24.17
CA ARG A 208 -2.76 -7.77 -22.93
C ARG A 208 -2.23 -8.61 -21.77
N VAL A 209 -1.76 -7.94 -20.72
CA VAL A 209 -1.14 -8.55 -19.55
C VAL A 209 -1.88 -8.07 -18.30
N GLY A 210 -2.34 -8.99 -17.48
CA GLY A 210 -2.85 -8.72 -16.15
C GLY A 210 -1.71 -8.75 -15.13
N LEU A 211 -1.66 -7.72 -14.28
CA LEU A 211 -0.69 -7.54 -13.20
C LEU A 211 -1.46 -7.37 -11.89
N VAL A 212 -1.17 -8.18 -10.88
CA VAL A 212 -1.76 -8.00 -9.54
C VAL A 212 -0.67 -7.95 -8.49
N VAL A 213 -0.73 -6.93 -7.64
CA VAL A 213 0.05 -6.83 -6.40
C VAL A 213 -0.91 -6.56 -5.26
N GLY A 214 -0.91 -7.38 -4.22
CA GLY A 214 -1.83 -7.26 -3.10
C GLY A 214 -1.27 -7.79 -1.79
N ASP A 215 -1.92 -7.43 -0.69
CA ASP A 215 -1.67 -7.99 0.64
C ASP A 215 -3.00 -8.45 1.26
N VAL A 216 -2.97 -9.60 1.90
CA VAL A 216 -4.09 -10.12 2.68
C VAL A 216 -3.92 -9.69 4.12
N SER A 217 -4.95 -9.09 4.72
CA SER A 217 -4.91 -8.71 6.13
C SER A 217 -4.77 -9.95 7.04
N GLY A 218 -3.54 -10.27 7.44
CA GLY A 218 -3.16 -11.42 8.26
C GLY A 218 -1.94 -12.15 7.70
N HIS A 219 -1.06 -12.66 8.56
CA HIS A 219 0.17 -13.36 8.14
C HIS A 219 0.07 -14.88 8.24
N GLY A 220 1.08 -15.57 7.70
CA GLY A 220 1.22 -17.01 7.78
C GLY A 220 0.14 -17.75 6.99
N PHE A 221 -0.17 -18.97 7.41
CA PHE A 221 -1.09 -19.85 6.66
C PHE A 221 -2.47 -19.25 6.38
N PRO A 222 -3.17 -18.56 7.32
CA PRO A 222 -4.47 -17.96 7.01
C PRO A 222 -4.41 -16.93 5.87
N GLY A 223 -3.37 -16.08 5.86
CA GLY A 223 -3.14 -15.10 4.80
C GLY A 223 -2.84 -15.77 3.46
N ALA A 224 -1.90 -16.72 3.47
CA ALA A 224 -1.50 -17.47 2.28
C ALA A 224 -2.67 -18.20 1.60
N LEU A 225 -3.57 -18.82 2.38
CA LEU A 225 -4.74 -19.52 1.83
C LEU A 225 -5.72 -18.57 1.12
N ILE A 226 -5.94 -17.37 1.68
CA ILE A 226 -6.78 -16.35 1.06
C ILE A 226 -6.10 -15.80 -0.19
N MET A 227 -4.79 -15.57 -0.15
CA MET A 227 -4.01 -15.17 -1.32
C MET A 227 -4.21 -16.15 -2.48
N VAL A 228 -4.11 -17.47 -2.23
CA VAL A 228 -4.32 -18.50 -3.25
C VAL A 228 -5.75 -18.47 -3.81
N MET A 229 -6.73 -18.26 -2.93
CA MET A 229 -8.14 -18.11 -3.33
C MET A 229 -8.34 -16.89 -4.23
N VAL A 230 -7.79 -15.72 -3.85
CA VAL A 230 -7.87 -14.47 -4.61
C VAL A 230 -7.18 -14.61 -5.96
N ARG A 231 -5.97 -15.20 -5.98
CA ARG A 231 -5.23 -15.50 -7.21
C ARG A 231 -6.04 -16.33 -8.18
N THR A 232 -6.64 -17.40 -7.68
CA THR A 232 -7.49 -18.30 -8.48
C THR A 232 -8.68 -17.54 -9.06
N ALA A 233 -9.32 -16.67 -8.27
CA ALA A 233 -10.43 -15.85 -8.74
C ALA A 233 -10.00 -14.90 -9.88
N PHE A 234 -8.89 -14.18 -9.73
CA PHE A 234 -8.37 -13.30 -10.79
C PHE A 234 -8.10 -14.08 -12.09
N ARG A 235 -7.35 -15.19 -12.02
CA ARG A 235 -7.00 -15.98 -13.20
C ARG A 235 -8.21 -16.58 -13.93
N LEU A 236 -9.29 -16.88 -13.20
CA LEU A 236 -10.53 -17.41 -13.79
C LEU A 236 -11.43 -16.32 -14.38
N ILE A 237 -11.51 -15.16 -13.72
CA ILE A 237 -12.48 -14.11 -14.06
C ILE A 237 -11.91 -13.14 -15.11
N ALA A 238 -10.65 -12.72 -14.94
CA ALA A 238 -10.03 -11.66 -15.72
C ALA A 238 -10.01 -11.90 -17.25
N PRO A 239 -9.79 -13.13 -17.76
CA PRO A 239 -9.81 -13.38 -19.21
C PRO A 239 -11.16 -13.12 -19.88
N HIS A 240 -12.25 -13.00 -19.12
CA HIS A 240 -13.61 -12.93 -19.64
C HIS A 240 -14.31 -11.60 -19.34
N HIS A 241 -13.64 -10.66 -18.67
CA HIS A 241 -14.26 -9.45 -18.13
C HIS A 241 -13.42 -8.20 -18.42
N SER A 242 -14.05 -7.03 -18.33
CA SER A 242 -13.32 -5.76 -18.26
C SER A 242 -12.51 -5.70 -16.96
N PRO A 243 -11.49 -4.81 -16.87
CA PRO A 243 -10.74 -4.67 -15.63
C PRO A 243 -11.63 -4.37 -14.41
N ARG A 244 -12.64 -3.50 -14.62
CA ARG A 244 -13.62 -3.13 -13.59
C ARG A 244 -14.46 -4.32 -13.15
N ASP A 245 -15.08 -5.01 -14.11
CA ASP A 245 -15.98 -6.12 -13.81
C ASP A 245 -15.21 -7.28 -13.15
N THR A 246 -13.95 -7.48 -13.55
CA THR A 246 -13.05 -8.45 -12.90
C THR A 246 -12.95 -8.19 -11.41
N VAL A 247 -12.64 -6.96 -11.02
CA VAL A 247 -12.49 -6.60 -9.61
C VAL A 247 -13.81 -6.72 -8.85
N LEU A 248 -14.93 -6.34 -9.47
CA LEU A 248 -16.25 -6.48 -8.84
C LEU A 248 -16.61 -7.95 -8.57
N GLU A 249 -16.39 -8.83 -9.55
CA GLU A 249 -16.67 -10.27 -9.39
C GLU A 249 -15.69 -10.94 -8.42
N VAL A 250 -14.40 -10.59 -8.47
CA VAL A 250 -13.41 -11.06 -7.48
C VAL A 250 -13.81 -10.59 -6.07
N ASN A 251 -14.20 -9.33 -5.90
CA ASN A 251 -14.61 -8.82 -4.59
C ASN A 251 -15.86 -9.53 -4.05
N LYS A 252 -16.84 -9.84 -4.90
CA LYS A 252 -18.02 -10.65 -4.51
C LYS A 252 -17.59 -12.05 -4.03
N PHE A 253 -16.70 -12.70 -4.77
CA PHE A 253 -16.16 -14.01 -4.42
C PHE A 253 -15.41 -13.97 -3.08
N VAL A 254 -14.49 -13.02 -2.93
CA VAL A 254 -13.70 -12.83 -1.70
C VAL A 254 -14.61 -12.55 -0.51
N THR A 255 -15.59 -11.66 -0.63
CA THR A 255 -16.48 -11.29 0.48
C THR A 255 -17.37 -12.45 0.94
N ALA A 256 -17.70 -13.39 0.06
CA ALA A 256 -18.50 -14.55 0.41
C ALA A 256 -17.76 -15.53 1.35
N ASP A 257 -16.44 -15.65 1.17
CA ASP A 257 -15.63 -16.70 1.82
C ASP A 257 -14.72 -16.20 2.95
N ILE A 258 -14.32 -14.92 2.95
CA ILE A 258 -13.47 -14.40 4.03
C ILE A 258 -14.27 -14.07 5.30
N LYS A 259 -13.67 -14.31 6.47
CA LYS A 259 -14.26 -13.88 7.75
C LYS A 259 -14.42 -12.36 7.76
N LYS A 260 -15.45 -11.83 8.45
CA LYS A 260 -15.74 -10.38 8.62
C LYS A 260 -14.56 -9.50 9.08
N ARG A 261 -13.46 -10.11 9.53
CA ARG A 261 -12.27 -9.43 10.02
C ARG A 261 -11.06 -9.45 9.07
N MET A 262 -11.18 -10.07 7.90
CA MET A 262 -10.13 -10.09 6.89
C MET A 262 -10.54 -9.22 5.70
N PHE A 263 -9.56 -8.75 4.94
CA PHE A 263 -9.70 -8.01 3.70
C PHE A 263 -8.44 -8.24 2.86
N VAL A 264 -8.50 -7.83 1.60
CA VAL A 264 -7.38 -7.95 0.66
C VAL A 264 -7.17 -6.60 0.01
N SER A 265 -6.03 -5.96 0.27
CA SER A 265 -5.58 -4.83 -0.54
C SER A 265 -5.05 -5.37 -1.86
N ALA A 266 -5.38 -4.74 -2.98
CA ALA A 266 -4.79 -5.11 -4.27
C ALA A 266 -4.75 -3.94 -5.26
N ALA A 267 -3.67 -3.82 -6.01
CA ALA A 267 -3.63 -3.09 -7.26
C ALA A 267 -3.73 -4.10 -8.41
N TYR A 268 -4.76 -3.95 -9.25
CA TYR A 268 -4.92 -4.72 -10.48
C TYR A 268 -4.70 -3.79 -11.68
N ALA A 269 -3.68 -4.12 -12.47
CA ALA A 269 -3.33 -3.41 -13.69
C ALA A 269 -3.54 -4.31 -14.91
N VAL A 270 -4.04 -3.72 -16.00
CA VAL A 270 -4.07 -4.33 -17.33
C VAL A 270 -3.23 -3.47 -18.25
N LEU A 271 -2.14 -4.06 -18.74
CA LEU A 271 -1.19 -3.43 -19.65
C LEU A 271 -1.38 -3.98 -21.06
N ASP A 272 -1.44 -3.10 -22.05
CA ASP A 272 -1.17 -3.45 -23.45
C ASP A 272 0.34 -3.25 -23.72
N PRO A 273 1.15 -4.32 -23.85
CA PRO A 273 2.60 -4.17 -24.03
C PRO A 273 2.97 -3.49 -25.35
N SER A 274 2.09 -3.51 -26.36
CA SER A 274 2.36 -2.96 -27.68
C SER A 274 2.23 -1.43 -27.68
N THR A 275 1.20 -0.90 -27.03
CA THR A 275 0.94 0.55 -26.96
C THR A 275 1.49 1.20 -25.70
N GLY A 276 1.71 0.42 -24.63
CA GLY A 276 2.02 0.90 -23.28
C GLY A 276 0.81 1.45 -22.54
N ASP A 277 -0.41 1.26 -23.05
CA ASP A 277 -1.63 1.70 -22.37
C ASP A 277 -1.85 0.87 -21.10
N LEU A 278 -1.99 1.56 -19.98
CA LEU A 278 -2.23 0.97 -18.67
C LEU A 278 -3.60 1.38 -18.13
N GLU A 279 -4.40 0.39 -17.77
CA GLU A 279 -5.60 0.54 -16.94
C GLU A 279 -5.28 0.02 -15.54
N ILE A 280 -5.41 0.85 -14.50
CA ILE A 280 -5.13 0.41 -13.12
C ILE A 280 -6.27 0.72 -12.17
N ILE A 281 -6.63 -0.27 -11.37
CA ILE A 281 -7.63 -0.22 -10.31
C ILE A 281 -6.94 -0.54 -9.00
N ASN A 282 -6.97 0.40 -8.06
CA ASN A 282 -6.43 0.21 -6.73
C ASN A 282 -7.56 -0.04 -5.73
N CYS A 283 -7.58 -1.24 -5.16
CA CYS A 283 -8.48 -1.71 -4.12
C CYS A 283 -7.76 -1.64 -2.78
N GLY A 284 -7.42 -0.44 -2.33
CA GLY A 284 -6.86 -0.20 -1.01
C GLY A 284 -5.40 -0.61 -0.81
N GLN A 285 -4.67 -0.87 -1.90
CA GLN A 285 -3.23 -1.09 -1.87
C GLN A 285 -2.45 0.23 -1.88
N ASN A 286 -1.16 0.19 -1.53
CA ASN A 286 -0.29 1.35 -1.68
C ASN A 286 -0.36 1.94 -3.10
N PRO A 287 -0.33 3.28 -3.25
CA PRO A 287 -0.35 3.91 -4.56
C PRO A 287 0.87 3.47 -5.39
N PRO A 288 0.67 3.00 -6.63
CA PRO A 288 1.77 2.70 -7.54
C PRO A 288 2.63 3.93 -7.80
N ILE A 289 3.90 3.72 -8.11
CA ILE A 289 4.82 4.79 -8.49
C ILE A 289 5.06 4.73 -10.00
N LEU A 290 4.94 5.88 -10.66
CA LEU A 290 5.42 6.08 -12.02
C LEU A 290 6.76 6.82 -11.95
N VAL A 291 7.83 6.15 -12.36
CA VAL A 291 9.13 6.77 -12.59
C VAL A 291 9.14 7.28 -14.02
N SER A 292 8.73 8.54 -14.19
CA SER A 292 8.72 9.14 -15.52
C SER A 292 10.11 9.57 -15.94
N ALA A 293 10.53 9.20 -17.15
CA ALA A 293 11.78 9.62 -17.75
C ALA A 293 11.90 11.16 -17.84
N SER A 294 10.77 11.88 -17.90
CA SER A 294 10.74 13.35 -18.01
C SER A 294 10.41 14.09 -16.71
N ARG A 295 9.62 13.49 -15.81
CA ARG A 295 9.07 14.18 -14.62
C ARG A 295 9.61 13.67 -13.28
N GLY A 296 10.41 12.61 -13.28
CA GLY A 296 10.84 11.92 -12.07
C GLY A 296 9.76 10.99 -11.50
N ALA A 297 10.01 10.48 -10.30
CA ALA A 297 9.13 9.56 -9.60
C ALA A 297 7.97 10.28 -8.89
N HIS A 298 6.75 9.79 -9.08
CA HIS A 298 5.55 10.29 -8.42
C HIS A 298 4.49 9.18 -8.29
N PHE A 299 3.58 9.32 -7.33
CA PHE A 299 2.47 8.39 -7.18
C PHE A 299 1.45 8.53 -8.32
N ILE A 300 0.99 7.41 -8.84
CA ILE A 300 -0.23 7.33 -9.65
C ILE A 300 -1.42 7.57 -8.71
N PRO A 301 -2.38 8.45 -9.06
CA PRO A 301 -3.54 8.79 -8.22
C PRO A 301 -4.58 7.66 -8.20
N ALA A 302 -4.17 6.46 -7.80
CA ALA A 302 -4.99 5.27 -7.69
C ALA A 302 -5.17 4.95 -6.20
N SER A 303 -6.41 5.05 -5.72
CA SER A 303 -6.80 4.69 -4.36
C SER A 303 -8.21 4.11 -4.36
N GLY A 304 -8.50 3.24 -3.40
CA GLY A 304 -9.83 2.67 -3.23
C GLY A 304 -9.95 1.90 -1.93
N LEU A 305 -11.04 1.17 -1.79
CA LEU A 305 -11.29 0.30 -0.64
C LEU A 305 -10.75 -1.09 -0.89
N ALA A 306 -10.24 -1.73 0.15
CA ALA A 306 -9.83 -3.13 0.09
C ALA A 306 -11.01 -4.06 -0.21
N MET A 307 -10.71 -5.11 -0.98
CA MET A 307 -11.66 -6.16 -1.28
C MET A 307 -12.03 -6.94 -0.02
N GLY A 308 -13.24 -7.48 0.04
CA GLY A 308 -13.73 -8.25 1.16
C GLY A 308 -14.28 -7.43 2.33
N LEU A 309 -14.09 -6.10 2.34
CA LEU A 309 -14.71 -5.21 3.32
C LEU A 309 -16.20 -4.99 3.04
N ASN A 310 -16.60 -4.98 1.76
CA ASN A 310 -17.97 -4.71 1.33
C ASN A 310 -18.21 -5.33 -0.07
N ALA A 311 -19.18 -6.24 -0.19
CA ALA A 311 -19.62 -6.79 -1.48
C ALA A 311 -20.66 -5.93 -2.21
N GLY A 312 -21.11 -4.84 -1.59
CA GLY A 312 -22.28 -4.09 -1.99
C GLY A 312 -21.98 -2.99 -3.01
N THR A 313 -23.05 -2.26 -3.33
CA THR A 313 -23.04 -1.11 -4.25
C THR A 313 -22.08 0.01 -3.84
N VAL A 314 -21.62 0.01 -2.58
CA VAL A 314 -20.69 1.00 -2.06
C VAL A 314 -19.29 0.79 -2.61
N PHE A 315 -18.77 -0.44 -2.60
CA PHE A 315 -17.49 -0.78 -3.21
C PHE A 315 -17.48 -0.44 -4.70
N GLU A 316 -18.56 -0.78 -5.41
CA GLU A 316 -18.72 -0.48 -6.83
C GLU A 316 -18.67 1.01 -7.16
N ARG A 317 -19.22 1.86 -6.27
CA ARG A 317 -19.30 3.31 -6.47
C ARG A 317 -17.97 4.03 -6.20
N GLU A 318 -17.14 3.49 -5.29
CA GLU A 318 -15.81 4.05 -5.02
C GLU A 318 -14.73 3.50 -5.97
N LEU A 319 -15.03 2.47 -6.75
CA LEU A 319 -14.08 1.86 -7.67
C LEU A 319 -13.71 2.83 -8.80
N ARG A 320 -12.42 3.09 -8.96
CA ARG A 320 -11.86 3.96 -10.00
C ARG A 320 -10.90 3.20 -10.90
N ILE A 321 -10.95 3.51 -12.18
CA ILE A 321 -9.97 3.08 -13.16
C ILE A 321 -9.14 4.30 -13.54
N GLN A 322 -7.83 4.21 -13.35
CA GLN A 322 -6.90 5.19 -13.88
C GLN A 322 -6.39 4.69 -15.23
N HIS A 323 -6.46 5.57 -16.22
CA HIS A 323 -5.93 5.31 -17.56
C HIS A 323 -4.71 6.20 -17.76
N LEU A 324 -3.57 5.59 -18.07
CA LEU A 324 -2.35 6.34 -18.39
C LEU A 324 -1.46 5.55 -19.36
N PRO A 325 -0.73 6.22 -20.24
CA PRO A 325 0.32 5.58 -21.00
C PRO A 325 1.57 5.41 -20.13
N ILE A 326 2.24 4.27 -20.26
CA ILE A 326 3.64 4.11 -19.86
C ILE A 326 4.47 4.44 -21.10
N GLU A 327 5.11 5.61 -21.09
CA GLU A 327 5.92 6.06 -22.21
C GLU A 327 7.24 5.30 -22.29
N ILE A 328 7.89 5.34 -23.46
CA ILE A 328 9.22 4.77 -23.62
C ILE A 328 10.18 5.41 -22.61
N GLY A 329 10.87 4.57 -21.85
CA GLY A 329 11.80 4.95 -20.78
C GLY A 329 11.17 5.04 -19.40
N ASP A 330 9.84 5.15 -19.30
CA ASP A 330 9.13 5.18 -18.02
C ASP A 330 9.16 3.82 -17.32
N ARG A 331 9.04 3.83 -15.99
CA ARG A 331 8.87 2.62 -15.17
C ARG A 331 7.62 2.69 -14.32
N LEU A 332 6.84 1.61 -14.34
CA LEU A 332 5.81 1.34 -13.34
C LEU A 332 6.44 0.56 -12.19
N LEU A 333 6.16 0.98 -10.96
CA LEU A 333 6.56 0.28 -9.74
C LEU A 333 5.31 0.01 -8.88
N LEU A 334 5.08 -1.27 -8.57
CA LEU A 334 4.04 -1.73 -7.67
C LEU A 334 4.70 -2.40 -6.47
N TYR A 335 4.13 -2.22 -5.29
CA TYR A 335 4.71 -2.71 -4.03
C TYR A 335 3.64 -2.90 -2.97
N THR A 336 3.97 -3.67 -1.92
CA THR A 336 3.15 -3.87 -0.71
C THR A 336 3.63 -2.97 0.43
N ASP A 337 2.82 -2.85 1.48
CA ASP A 337 3.07 -1.97 2.63
C ASP A 337 4.33 -2.36 3.43
N GLY A 338 4.76 -3.62 3.36
CA GLY A 338 6.02 -4.06 3.98
C GLY A 338 7.27 -3.33 3.50
N VAL A 339 7.20 -2.62 2.36
CA VAL A 339 8.28 -1.73 1.90
C VAL A 339 8.31 -0.41 2.69
N PRO A 340 7.31 0.49 2.57
CA PRO A 340 7.33 1.76 3.30
C PRO A 340 7.20 1.57 4.82
N GLU A 341 6.58 0.49 5.30
CA GLU A 341 6.40 0.18 6.72
C GLU A 341 7.55 -0.66 7.32
N ALA A 342 8.65 -0.84 6.58
CA ALA A 342 9.85 -1.47 7.11
C ALA A 342 10.40 -0.67 8.30
N LYS A 343 10.49 -1.31 9.48
CA LYS A 343 10.86 -0.65 10.74
C LYS A 343 12.35 -0.71 11.04
N ASN A 344 12.93 0.40 11.47
CA ASN A 344 14.25 0.45 12.08
C ASN A 344 14.24 -0.01 13.56
N ALA A 345 15.39 0.07 14.25
CA ALA A 345 15.53 -0.30 15.66
C ALA A 345 14.71 0.57 16.62
N ASP A 346 14.41 1.82 16.23
CA ASP A 346 13.59 2.76 16.98
C ASP A 346 12.08 2.58 16.69
N GLY A 347 11.72 1.67 15.79
CA GLY A 347 10.35 1.37 15.38
C GLY A 347 9.77 2.33 14.33
N GLU A 348 10.63 3.16 13.73
CA GLU A 348 10.28 4.14 12.70
C GLU A 348 10.23 3.49 11.31
N ASP A 349 9.22 3.86 10.53
CA ASP A 349 8.98 3.34 9.19
C ASP A 349 9.98 3.97 8.18
N LEU A 350 10.39 3.21 7.16
CA LEU A 350 11.22 3.71 6.04
C LEU A 350 10.53 4.89 5.32
N GLY A 351 9.21 4.77 5.16
CA GLY A 351 8.34 5.80 4.62
C GLY A 351 8.28 5.82 3.09
N GLU A 352 7.11 6.20 2.58
CA GLU A 352 6.84 6.36 1.15
C GLU A 352 7.69 7.47 0.49
N GLU A 353 8.14 8.46 1.27
CA GLU A 353 9.05 9.53 0.80
C GLU A 353 10.43 8.99 0.39
N ALA A 354 10.97 8.03 1.15
CA ALA A 354 12.23 7.39 0.81
C ALA A 354 12.10 6.59 -0.49
N LEU A 355 10.98 5.91 -0.69
CA LEU A 355 10.71 5.13 -1.89
C LEU A 355 10.62 6.01 -3.14
N ILE A 356 9.94 7.16 -3.07
CA ILE A 356 9.91 8.14 -4.17
C ILE A 356 11.32 8.66 -4.49
N ARG A 357 12.12 8.98 -3.46
CA ARG A 357 13.49 9.46 -3.65
C ARG A 357 14.37 8.42 -4.37
N ILE A 358 14.40 7.19 -3.87
CA ILE A 358 15.19 6.08 -4.46
C ILE A 358 14.74 5.82 -5.90
N SER A 359 13.43 5.80 -6.14
CA SER A 359 12.86 5.61 -7.47
C SER A 359 13.26 6.73 -8.43
N GLY A 360 13.33 7.97 -7.95
CA GLY A 360 13.77 9.14 -8.73
C GLY A 360 15.26 9.14 -9.05
N GLU A 361 16.11 8.62 -8.15
CA GLU A 361 17.55 8.48 -8.37
C GLU A 361 17.84 7.52 -9.54
N GLN A 362 16.99 6.51 -9.73
CA GLN A 362 17.07 5.53 -10.81
C GLN A 362 16.33 5.95 -12.09
N GLN A 363 15.90 7.22 -12.23
CA GLN A 363 15.05 7.68 -13.34
C GLN A 363 15.68 7.51 -14.74
N LYS A 364 16.99 7.78 -14.87
CA LYS A 364 17.66 7.88 -16.19
C LYS A 364 18.43 6.61 -16.56
N GLU A 365 19.09 6.01 -15.59
CA GLU A 365 20.02 4.90 -15.75
C GLU A 365 19.50 3.66 -14.98
N GLY A 366 20.08 2.50 -15.26
CA GLY A 366 19.72 1.22 -14.63
C GLY A 366 18.57 0.45 -15.31
N ASN A 367 18.49 -0.84 -15.08
CA ASN A 367 17.37 -1.70 -15.45
C ASN A 367 16.36 -1.80 -14.28
N SER A 368 15.29 -2.56 -14.45
CA SER A 368 14.28 -2.80 -13.42
C SER A 368 14.88 -3.51 -12.20
N GLN A 369 15.88 -4.39 -12.39
CA GLN A 369 16.57 -5.09 -11.30
C GLN A 369 17.37 -4.10 -10.43
N ASP A 370 18.08 -3.15 -11.04
CA ASP A 370 18.85 -2.13 -10.30
C ASP A 370 17.94 -1.29 -9.37
N LEU A 371 16.71 -0.99 -9.80
CA LEU A 371 15.72 -0.30 -8.98
C LEU A 371 15.23 -1.19 -7.82
N VAL A 372 14.90 -2.45 -8.10
CA VAL A 372 14.45 -3.40 -7.07
C VAL A 372 15.56 -3.62 -6.03
N ASP A 373 16.80 -3.80 -6.46
CA ASP A 373 17.97 -3.98 -5.59
C ASP A 373 18.22 -2.72 -4.76
N SER A 374 18.15 -1.52 -5.35
CA SER A 374 18.31 -0.26 -4.61
C SER A 374 17.27 -0.11 -3.50
N ILE A 375 16.02 -0.54 -3.73
CA ILE A 375 14.96 -0.51 -2.71
C ILE A 375 15.24 -1.57 -1.64
N ALA A 376 15.62 -2.79 -2.02
CA ALA A 376 15.99 -3.85 -1.09
C ALA A 376 17.16 -3.46 -0.18
N GLU A 377 18.22 -2.87 -0.74
CA GLU A 377 19.37 -2.36 0.01
C GLU A 377 18.94 -1.28 1.01
N ALA A 378 18.10 -0.33 0.59
CA ALA A 378 17.58 0.70 1.48
C ALA A 378 16.76 0.12 2.64
N ILE A 379 15.97 -0.94 2.40
CA ILE A 379 15.23 -1.64 3.45
C ILE A 379 16.20 -2.32 4.44
N VAL A 380 17.22 -3.02 3.93
CA VAL A 380 18.23 -3.70 4.76
C VAL A 380 18.98 -2.69 5.62
N ASP A 381 19.43 -1.59 5.03
CA ASP A 381 20.17 -0.53 5.72
C ASP A 381 19.33 0.16 6.79
N HIS A 382 18.06 0.48 6.47
CA HIS A 382 17.14 1.11 7.43
C HIS A 382 16.79 0.19 8.60
N ARG A 383 16.54 -1.09 8.31
CA ARG A 383 16.19 -2.10 9.32
C ARG A 383 17.36 -2.43 10.23
N GLY A 384 18.58 -2.47 9.70
CA GLY A 384 19.77 -2.95 10.41
C GLY A 384 19.56 -4.38 10.94
N ALA A 385 19.69 -4.56 12.26
CA ALA A 385 19.53 -5.86 12.92
C ALA A 385 18.07 -6.21 13.29
N SER A 386 17.10 -5.32 13.04
CA SER A 386 15.70 -5.59 13.32
C SER A 386 15.15 -6.72 12.44
N LEU A 387 14.15 -7.44 12.94
CA LEU A 387 13.44 -8.45 12.14
C LEU A 387 12.51 -7.77 11.15
N GLN A 388 12.28 -8.43 10.02
CA GLN A 388 11.25 -8.02 9.06
C GLN A 388 9.87 -8.07 9.73
N SER A 389 9.13 -6.98 9.62
CA SER A 389 7.81 -6.81 10.26
C SER A 389 6.64 -7.32 9.42
N ASP A 390 6.81 -7.38 8.10
CA ASP A 390 5.77 -7.75 7.15
C ASP A 390 6.34 -8.34 5.86
N ASP A 391 5.52 -9.00 5.05
CA ASP A 391 5.93 -9.48 3.72
C ASP A 391 6.34 -8.31 2.82
N ILE A 392 7.38 -8.51 2.00
CA ILE A 392 7.90 -7.50 1.09
C ILE A 392 7.68 -7.99 -0.33
N THR A 393 6.88 -7.25 -1.09
CA THR A 393 6.69 -7.46 -2.52
C THR A 393 6.98 -6.19 -3.28
N ILE A 394 7.80 -6.30 -4.32
CA ILE A 394 8.15 -5.23 -5.25
C ILE A 394 8.10 -5.80 -6.65
N VAL A 395 7.51 -5.08 -7.60
CA VAL A 395 7.67 -5.38 -9.03
C VAL A 395 7.81 -4.10 -9.83
N SER A 396 8.78 -4.08 -10.73
CA SER A 396 9.03 -2.98 -11.65
C SER A 396 8.91 -3.44 -13.11
N PHE A 397 8.28 -2.60 -13.93
CA PHE A 397 8.20 -2.75 -15.38
C PHE A 397 8.66 -1.46 -16.05
N ARG A 398 9.73 -1.55 -16.82
CA ARG A 398 10.25 -0.47 -17.64
C ARG A 398 9.91 -0.71 -19.09
N ARG A 399 9.34 0.30 -19.75
CA ARG A 399 9.17 0.26 -21.21
C ARG A 399 10.46 0.69 -21.88
N LEU A 400 11.02 -0.17 -22.73
CA LEU A 400 12.24 0.11 -23.47
C LEU A 400 11.92 0.77 -24.81
N ALA A 401 12.87 1.55 -25.33
CA ALA A 401 12.82 1.93 -26.73
C ALA A 401 13.01 0.65 -27.55
N PHE A 402 12.12 0.41 -28.52
CA PHE A 402 12.32 -0.70 -29.45
C PHE A 402 13.58 -0.40 -30.26
N ILE A 403 14.71 -0.98 -29.89
CA ILE A 403 15.89 -1.00 -30.73
C ILE A 403 15.57 -2.06 -31.79
N GLY A 404 15.02 -1.61 -32.93
CA GLY A 404 14.85 -2.49 -34.07
C GLY A 404 16.18 -3.22 -34.30
N SER A 405 16.15 -4.54 -34.32
CA SER A 405 17.32 -5.32 -34.67
C SER A 405 17.83 -4.81 -36.02
N ALA A 406 18.99 -4.17 -36.02
CA ALA A 406 19.67 -3.75 -37.24
C ALA A 406 20.13 -4.96 -38.11
N ASP A 407 19.76 -6.18 -37.73
CA ASP A 407 20.21 -7.43 -38.35
C ASP A 407 19.11 -8.23 -39.07
N SER A 408 17.90 -7.67 -39.27
CA SER A 408 16.85 -8.35 -40.07
C SER A 408 16.83 -7.98 -41.56
N GLU A 409 17.64 -7.01 -42.01
CA GLU A 409 17.77 -6.69 -43.44
C GLU A 409 18.81 -7.53 -44.20
N THR A 410 19.64 -8.32 -43.51
CA THR A 410 20.70 -9.14 -44.17
C THR A 410 20.31 -10.59 -44.44
N LEU A 411 19.08 -11.02 -44.12
CA LEU A 411 18.64 -12.42 -44.34
C LEU A 411 17.70 -12.60 -45.55
N LEU A 412 17.33 -11.54 -46.26
CA LEU A 412 16.49 -11.61 -47.46
C LEU A 412 17.25 -11.51 -48.79
N ASP A 413 18.55 -11.21 -48.79
CA ASP A 413 19.36 -11.07 -50.02
C ASP A 413 20.05 -12.37 -50.50
N HIS A 414 19.68 -13.54 -49.95
CA HIS A 414 20.25 -14.84 -50.35
C HIS A 414 19.22 -15.87 -50.85
N LEU A 415 18.06 -15.41 -51.34
CA LEU A 415 17.07 -16.26 -52.02
C LEU A 415 16.55 -15.67 -53.34
N GLU A 416 17.46 -15.20 -54.21
CA GLU A 416 17.20 -15.12 -55.66
C GLU A 416 18.32 -15.75 -56.49
#